data_AF-A0A2M7VS67-F1
#
_entry.id   AF-A0A2M7VS67-F1
#
_cell.length_a   1.000
_cell.length_b   1.000
_cell.length_c   1.000
_cell.angle_alpha   90.00
_cell.angle_beta   90.00
_cell.angle_gamma   90.00
#
_symmetry.space_group_name_H-M   'P 1'
#
loop_
_entity.id
_entity.type
_entity.pdbx_description
1 polymer ?
#
loop_
_entity_poly.entity_id
_entity_poly.type
_entity_poly.pdbx_seq_one_letter_code
_entity_poly.pdbx_strand_id
1 'polypeptide(L)'
;MLNPITNNRTYLINYAMVWLLIIGAHFAVLHWYYLLSIRFSLADSFLFNTFFAFLGISLWYVVRYNKTNSKFFSLFTSHAVSSLLLIGFWLITGYVILKYAISDSTYLSFLDRSFPWRIVSGIFYYAAFILIYYVIIYYNDIQEKIKQEAHLNTLLKEIELSALKNQINPHFLFNSLNSISSLTMSSPQKAQEMIIQLSDYLRYSLSNNDRQIATL
;
A
#
# COMPACT_ATOMS: atom_id res chain seq x y z
N MET A 1 6.06 12.29 1.24
CA MET A 1 6.29 10.91 1.67
C MET A 1 7.65 10.47 1.18
N LEU A 2 8.44 9.90 2.08
CA LEU A 2 9.77 9.38 1.83
C LEU A 2 9.69 8.08 1.01
N ASN A 3 10.77 7.72 0.32
CA ASN A 3 10.83 6.45 -0.41
C ASN A 3 10.75 5.28 0.60
N PRO A 4 9.90 4.26 0.36
CA PRO A 4 9.70 3.16 1.32
C PRO A 4 10.99 2.39 1.60
N ILE A 5 11.86 2.22 0.60
CA ILE A 5 13.13 1.49 0.72
C ILE A 5 14.10 2.26 1.61
N THR A 6 14.24 3.58 1.41
CA THR A 6 15.22 4.39 2.16
C THR A 6 14.71 4.83 3.53
N ASN A 7 13.39 4.85 3.74
CA ASN A 7 12.78 5.27 5.00
C ASN A 7 12.80 4.19 6.09
N ASN A 8 13.01 2.92 5.73
CA ASN A 8 13.00 1.81 6.68
C ASN A 8 14.30 1.01 6.59
N ARG A 9 15.04 0.92 7.71
CA ARG A 9 16.33 0.23 7.77
C ARG A 9 16.25 -1.24 7.35
N THR A 10 15.18 -1.94 7.74
CA THR A 10 14.97 -3.35 7.36
C THR A 10 14.75 -3.48 5.85
N TYR A 11 13.97 -2.58 5.25
CA TYR A 11 13.75 -2.59 3.79
C TYR A 11 15.02 -2.23 3.03
N LEU A 12 15.82 -1.29 3.53
CA LEU A 12 17.12 -0.96 2.95
C LEU A 12 18.10 -2.15 3.01
N ILE A 13 18.12 -2.87 4.13
CA ILE A 13 18.95 -4.06 4.31
C ILE A 13 18.50 -5.19 3.36
N ASN A 14 17.20 -5.48 3.29
CA ASN A 14 16.65 -6.48 2.37
C ASN A 14 16.95 -6.11 0.90
N TYR A 15 16.80 -4.84 0.56
CA TYR A 15 17.15 -4.32 -0.75
C TYR A 15 18.63 -4.53 -1.09
N ALA A 16 19.53 -4.20 -0.16
CA ALA A 16 20.97 -4.45 -0.34
C ALA A 16 21.27 -5.94 -0.50
N MET A 17 20.62 -6.81 0.27
CA MET A 17 20.78 -8.27 0.13
C MET A 17 20.35 -8.77 -1.25
N VAL A 18 19.21 -8.32 -1.76
CA VAL A 18 18.74 -8.70 -3.11
C VAL A 18 19.76 -8.30 -4.17
N TRP A 19 20.30 -7.08 -4.10
CA TRP A 19 21.32 -6.63 -5.05
C TRP A 19 22.64 -7.37 -4.92
N LEU A 20 23.05 -7.73 -3.71
CA LEU A 20 24.24 -8.57 -3.50
C LEU A 20 24.07 -9.94 -4.16
N LEU A 21 22.88 -10.55 -4.06
CA LEU A 21 22.58 -11.82 -4.75
C LEU A 21 22.60 -11.65 -6.27
N ILE A 22 22.02 -10.58 -6.80
CA ILE A 22 22.04 -10.27 -8.25
C ILE A 22 23.47 -10.04 -8.75
N ILE A 23 24.29 -9.29 -8.01
CA ILE A 23 25.70 -9.06 -8.33
C ILE A 23 26.45 -10.40 -8.36
N GLY A 24 26.25 -11.25 -7.34
CA GLY A 24 26.87 -12.57 -7.26
C GLY A 24 26.46 -13.48 -8.43
N ALA A 25 25.18 -13.51 -8.79
CA ALA A 25 24.67 -14.29 -9.92
C ALA A 25 25.22 -13.78 -11.26
N HIS A 26 25.26 -12.46 -11.47
CA HIS A 26 25.84 -11.87 -12.68
C HIS A 26 27.34 -12.16 -12.77
N PHE A 27 28.09 -12.00 -11.66
CA PHE A 27 29.50 -12.35 -11.56
C PHE A 27 29.75 -13.83 -11.94
N ALA A 28 28.94 -14.75 -11.39
CA ALA A 28 29.03 -16.18 -11.67
C ALA A 28 28.87 -16.49 -13.17
N VAL A 29 27.91 -15.84 -13.83
CA VAL A 29 27.71 -15.97 -15.28
C VAL A 29 28.94 -15.45 -16.05
N LEU A 30 29.47 -14.28 -15.70
CA LEU A 30 30.64 -13.72 -16.37
C LEU A 30 31.89 -14.59 -16.22
N HIS A 31 32.12 -15.11 -15.01
CA HIS A 31 33.33 -15.85 -14.71
C HIS A 31 33.28 -17.30 -15.19
N TRP A 32 32.19 -18.03 -14.95
CA TRP A 32 32.12 -19.46 -15.27
C TRP A 32 31.56 -19.77 -16.65
N TYR A 33 30.62 -18.98 -17.16
CA TYR A 33 30.04 -19.22 -18.48
C TYR A 33 30.82 -18.50 -19.58
N TYR A 34 31.14 -17.21 -19.39
CA TYR A 34 31.91 -16.43 -20.37
C TYR A 34 33.43 -16.53 -20.17
N LEU A 35 33.90 -17.24 -19.13
CA LEU A 35 35.31 -17.50 -18.84
C LEU A 35 36.15 -16.22 -18.71
N LEU A 36 35.52 -15.12 -18.28
CA LEU A 36 36.22 -13.85 -18.09
C LEU A 36 37.07 -13.87 -16.82
N SER A 37 38.13 -13.06 -16.81
CA SER A 37 38.97 -12.90 -15.63
C SER A 37 38.13 -12.45 -14.41
N ILE A 38 38.56 -12.85 -13.22
CA ILE A 38 37.84 -12.53 -11.98
C ILE A 38 37.71 -11.01 -11.79
N ARG A 39 38.76 -10.27 -12.18
CA ARG A 39 38.82 -8.80 -12.10
C ARG A 39 37.77 -8.15 -13.00
N PHE A 40 37.63 -8.61 -14.25
CA PHE A 40 36.65 -8.04 -15.17
C PHE A 40 35.23 -8.43 -14.79
N SER A 41 35.02 -9.68 -14.37
CA SER A 41 33.73 -10.18 -13.91
C SER A 41 33.23 -9.39 -12.69
N LEU A 42 34.09 -9.12 -11.71
CA LEU A 42 33.75 -8.29 -10.55
C LEU A 42 33.45 -6.85 -10.94
N ALA A 43 34.30 -6.22 -11.76
CA ALA A 43 34.12 -4.83 -12.16
C ALA A 43 32.80 -4.60 -12.91
N ASP A 44 32.49 -5.46 -13.90
CA ASP A 44 31.27 -5.35 -14.71
C ASP A 44 30.02 -5.60 -13.86
N SER A 45 29.97 -6.75 -13.17
CA SER A 45 28.80 -7.12 -12.38
C SER A 45 28.52 -6.15 -11.24
N PHE A 46 29.57 -5.63 -10.58
CA PHE A 46 29.40 -4.65 -9.52
C PHE A 46 28.92 -3.30 -10.06
N LEU A 47 29.57 -2.78 -11.11
CA LEU A 47 29.25 -1.46 -11.66
C LEU A 47 27.81 -1.40 -12.17
N PHE A 48 27.43 -2.30 -13.07
CA PHE A 48 26.12 -2.22 -13.71
C PHE A 48 24.98 -2.44 -12.71
N ASN A 49 25.11 -3.41 -11.81
CA ASN A 49 24.04 -3.70 -10.86
C ASN A 49 23.94 -2.66 -9.74
N THR A 50 25.05 -2.23 -9.13
CA THR A 50 25.01 -1.20 -8.08
C THR A 50 24.51 0.13 -8.62
N PHE A 51 24.89 0.47 -9.86
CA PHE A 51 24.43 1.69 -10.48
C PHE A 51 22.94 1.63 -10.83
N PHE A 52 22.45 0.50 -11.37
CA PHE A 52 21.02 0.34 -11.61
C PHE A 52 20.23 0.37 -10.30
N ALA A 53 20.74 -0.27 -9.24
CA ALA A 53 20.15 -0.23 -7.92
C ALA A 53 19.93 1.22 -7.47
N PHE A 54 21.00 2.01 -7.46
CA PHE A 54 20.94 3.41 -7.07
C PHE A 54 19.93 4.21 -7.92
N LEU A 55 19.97 4.07 -9.24
CA LEU A 55 19.02 4.75 -10.13
C LEU A 55 17.57 4.27 -9.90
N GLY A 56 17.36 2.99 -9.61
CA GLY A 56 16.04 2.42 -9.35
C GLY A 56 15.35 2.98 -8.11
N ILE A 57 16.09 3.51 -7.14
CA ILE A 57 15.51 4.24 -5.99
C ILE A 57 14.76 5.49 -6.47
N SER A 58 15.24 6.16 -7.52
CA SER A 58 14.61 7.37 -8.07
C SER A 58 13.25 7.10 -8.73
N LEU A 59 13.00 5.87 -9.21
CA LEU A 59 11.75 5.49 -9.88
C LEU A 59 10.52 5.59 -8.97
N TRP A 60 10.71 5.59 -7.65
CA TRP A 60 9.65 5.87 -6.68
C TRP A 60 8.93 7.19 -6.98
N TYR A 61 9.68 8.24 -7.34
CA TYR A 61 9.11 9.56 -7.59
C TYR A 61 8.29 9.59 -8.88
N VAL A 62 8.72 8.86 -9.91
CA VAL A 62 7.98 8.70 -11.17
C VAL A 62 6.64 8.00 -10.91
N VAL A 63 6.67 6.85 -10.23
CA VAL A 63 5.45 6.08 -9.92
C VAL A 63 4.49 6.92 -9.07
N ARG A 64 5.00 7.61 -8.05
CA ARG A 64 4.19 8.42 -7.15
C ARG A 64 3.55 9.62 -7.84
N TYR A 65 4.28 10.31 -8.71
CA TYR A 65 3.74 11.41 -9.50
C TYR A 65 2.58 10.93 -10.39
N ASN A 66 2.75 9.81 -11.08
CA ASN A 66 1.73 9.26 -11.96
C ASN A 66 0.49 8.79 -11.18
N LYS A 67 0.65 8.18 -10.00
CA LYS A 67 -0.49 7.78 -9.16
C LYS A 67 -1.42 8.94 -8.81
N THR A 68 -0.88 10.12 -8.52
CA THR A 68 -1.69 11.27 -8.08
C THR A 68 -2.37 12.00 -9.25
N ASN A 69 -1.75 12.04 -10.43
CA ASN A 69 -2.11 13.03 -11.47
C ASN A 69 -2.45 12.48 -12.86
N SER A 70 -2.30 11.18 -13.14
CA SER A 70 -2.26 10.72 -14.54
C SER A 70 -3.56 10.07 -15.05
N LYS A 71 -4.05 10.58 -16.19
CA LYS A 71 -4.89 9.82 -17.14
C LYS A 71 -4.02 8.75 -17.81
N PHE A 72 -4.63 7.67 -18.31
CA PHE A 72 -3.93 6.52 -18.93
C PHE A 72 -2.82 6.93 -19.92
N PHE A 73 -3.09 7.88 -20.84
CA PHE A 73 -2.10 8.34 -21.81
C PHE A 73 -0.88 9.02 -21.16
N SER A 74 -1.10 9.84 -20.13
CA SER A 74 -0.02 10.52 -19.40
C SER A 74 0.84 9.54 -18.60
N LEU A 75 0.24 8.45 -18.10
CA LEU A 75 0.94 7.39 -17.39
C LEU A 75 1.89 6.65 -18.34
N PHE A 76 1.36 6.25 -19.50
CA PHE A 76 2.14 5.55 -20.52
C PHE A 76 3.31 6.40 -21.01
N THR A 77 3.07 7.67 -21.35
CA THR A 77 4.14 8.56 -21.84
C THR A 77 5.19 8.82 -20.76
N SER A 78 4.79 9.04 -19.51
CA SER A 78 5.72 9.27 -18.41
C SER A 78 6.64 8.05 -18.18
N HIS A 79 6.10 6.83 -18.20
CA HIS A 79 6.91 5.63 -18.06
C HIS A 79 7.75 5.31 -19.29
N ALA A 80 7.26 5.60 -20.50
CA ALA A 80 8.04 5.45 -21.73
C ALA A 80 9.27 6.37 -21.68
N VAL A 81 9.08 7.66 -21.41
CA VAL A 81 10.17 8.65 -21.31
C VAL A 81 11.13 8.29 -20.18
N SER A 82 10.62 7.95 -18.98
CA SER A 82 11.47 7.61 -17.83
C SER A 82 12.29 6.34 -18.07
N SER A 83 11.72 5.34 -18.75
CA SER A 83 12.44 4.10 -19.10
C SER A 83 13.57 4.39 -20.08
N LEU A 84 13.31 5.19 -21.12
CA LEU A 84 14.29 5.56 -22.12
C LEU A 84 15.45 6.34 -21.51
N LEU A 85 15.14 7.33 -20.67
CA LEU A 85 16.15 8.15 -20.01
C LEU A 85 16.97 7.35 -19.02
N LEU A 86 16.35 6.56 -18.14
CA LEU A 86 17.07 5.82 -17.10
C LEU A 86 17.91 4.70 -17.71
N ILE A 87 17.32 3.87 -18.57
CA ILE A 87 18.03 2.73 -19.18
C ILE A 87 19.12 3.25 -20.12
N GLY A 88 18.82 4.27 -20.93
CA GLY A 88 19.81 4.90 -21.81
C GLY A 88 20.97 5.49 -21.03
N PHE A 89 20.69 6.25 -19.98
CA PHE A 89 21.72 6.82 -19.11
C PHE A 89 22.58 5.71 -18.48
N TRP A 90 21.95 4.72 -17.84
CA TRP A 90 22.64 3.59 -17.20
C TRP A 90 23.52 2.80 -18.17
N LEU A 91 23.00 2.48 -19.37
CA LEU A 91 23.74 1.73 -20.38
C LEU A 91 24.94 2.51 -20.90
N ILE A 92 24.73 3.76 -21.34
CA ILE A 92 25.78 4.57 -21.96
C ILE A 92 26.90 4.82 -20.96
N THR A 93 26.55 5.25 -19.74
CA THR A 93 27.54 5.56 -18.72
C THR A 93 28.29 4.31 -18.26
N GLY A 94 27.60 3.19 -17.98
CA GLY A 94 28.24 1.93 -17.62
C GLY A 94 29.16 1.40 -18.72
N TYR A 95 28.71 1.45 -19.97
CA TYR A 95 29.49 1.04 -21.14
C TYR A 95 30.75 1.90 -21.31
N VAL A 96 30.62 3.22 -21.25
CA VAL A 96 31.74 4.16 -21.36
C VAL A 96 32.76 3.94 -20.24
N ILE A 97 32.31 3.85 -18.98
CA ILE A 97 33.21 3.64 -17.83
C ILE A 97 34.04 2.37 -18.02
N LEU A 98 33.41 1.25 -18.37
CA LEU A 98 34.13 -0.03 -18.50
C LEU A 98 35.03 -0.06 -19.74
N LYS A 99 34.61 0.57 -20.84
CA LYS A 99 35.43 0.67 -22.07
C LYS A 99 36.73 1.44 -21.84
N TYR A 100 36.70 2.49 -21.04
CA TYR A 100 37.91 3.25 -20.70
C TYR A 100 38.70 2.64 -19.53
N ALA A 101 38.04 1.95 -18.59
CA ALA A 101 38.70 1.33 -17.44
C ALA A 101 39.41 0.01 -17.79
N ILE A 102 38.95 -0.71 -18.83
CA ILE A 102 39.45 -2.04 -19.19
C ILE A 102 39.87 -2.04 -20.67
N SER A 103 41.18 -2.19 -20.91
CA SER A 103 41.77 -2.22 -22.26
C SER A 103 41.93 -3.63 -22.84
N ASP A 104 41.36 -4.66 -22.20
CA ASP A 104 41.46 -6.05 -22.65
C ASP A 104 40.54 -6.34 -23.85
N SER A 105 41.10 -6.87 -24.94
CA SER A 105 40.37 -7.10 -26.19
C SER A 105 39.27 -8.17 -26.06
N THR A 106 39.50 -9.20 -25.25
CA THR A 106 38.51 -10.27 -25.02
C THR A 106 37.30 -9.69 -24.30
N TYR A 107 37.53 -8.92 -23.24
CA TYR A 107 36.47 -8.24 -22.49
C TYR A 107 35.72 -7.21 -23.34
N LEU A 108 36.41 -6.38 -24.12
CA LEU A 108 35.75 -5.39 -24.98
C LEU A 108 34.85 -6.06 -26.02
N SER A 109 35.30 -7.18 -26.61
CA SER A 109 34.46 -7.97 -27.53
C SER A 109 33.22 -8.56 -26.85
N PHE A 110 33.32 -8.91 -25.57
CA PHE A 110 32.19 -9.36 -24.77
C PHE A 110 31.24 -8.20 -24.45
N LEU A 111 31.78 -7.05 -24.04
CA LEU A 111 31.01 -5.86 -23.71
C LEU A 111 30.13 -5.45 -24.89
N ASP A 112 30.67 -5.43 -26.11
CA ASP A 112 29.93 -5.12 -27.33
C ASP A 112 28.86 -6.17 -27.65
N ARG A 113 29.20 -7.47 -27.59
CA ARG A 113 28.25 -8.57 -27.86
C ARG A 113 27.13 -8.66 -26.82
N SER A 114 27.40 -8.27 -25.58
CA SER A 114 26.45 -8.29 -24.48
C SER A 114 25.44 -7.13 -24.54
N PHE A 115 25.65 -6.13 -25.40
CA PHE A 115 24.85 -4.90 -25.45
C PHE A 115 23.33 -5.15 -25.57
N PRO A 116 22.82 -6.03 -26.47
CA PRO A 116 21.39 -6.32 -26.55
C PRO A 116 20.83 -6.96 -25.27
N TRP A 117 21.58 -7.87 -24.66
CA TRP A 117 21.18 -8.53 -23.42
C TRP A 117 21.12 -7.54 -22.25
N ARG A 118 21.98 -6.52 -22.24
CA ARG A 118 21.93 -5.46 -21.24
C ARG A 118 20.68 -4.61 -21.38
N ILE A 119 20.24 -4.29 -22.60
CA ILE A 119 18.95 -3.61 -22.83
C ILE A 119 17.81 -4.44 -22.26
N VAL A 120 17.75 -5.73 -22.58
CA VAL A 120 16.70 -6.65 -22.08
C VAL A 120 16.71 -6.69 -20.55
N SER A 121 17.89 -6.82 -19.93
CA SER A 121 18.00 -6.81 -18.46
C SER A 121 17.57 -5.47 -17.83
N GLY A 122 17.90 -4.34 -18.47
CA GLY A 122 17.50 -3.02 -18.00
C GLY A 122 15.99 -2.80 -18.07
N ILE A 123 15.34 -3.27 -19.15
CA ILE A 123 13.88 -3.27 -19.27
C ILE A 123 13.25 -4.14 -18.18
N PHE A 124 13.79 -5.34 -17.95
CA PHE A 124 13.30 -6.24 -16.92
C PHE A 124 13.42 -5.62 -15.52
N TYR A 125 14.59 -5.05 -15.16
CA TYR A 125 14.78 -4.38 -13.88
C TYR A 125 13.84 -3.18 -13.73
N TYR A 126 13.70 -2.35 -14.76
CA TYR A 126 12.79 -1.20 -14.75
C TYR A 126 11.34 -1.64 -14.50
N ALA A 127 10.87 -2.67 -15.21
CA ALA A 127 9.54 -3.24 -15.02
C ALA A 127 9.35 -3.81 -13.60
N ALA A 128 10.33 -4.53 -13.08
CA ALA A 128 10.30 -5.07 -11.72
C ALA A 128 10.20 -3.96 -10.66
N PHE A 129 10.96 -2.87 -10.79
CA PHE A 129 10.86 -1.71 -9.89
C PHE A 129 9.48 -1.07 -9.91
N ILE A 130 8.95 -0.82 -11.10
CA ILE A 130 7.62 -0.23 -11.27
C ILE A 130 6.57 -1.11 -10.62
N LEU A 131 6.61 -2.42 -10.89
CA LEU A 131 5.68 -3.38 -10.32
C LEU A 131 5.72 -3.34 -8.79
N ILE A 132 6.91 -3.45 -8.19
CA ILE A 132 7.09 -3.43 -6.73
C ILE A 132 6.57 -2.13 -6.14
N TYR A 133 6.89 -0.97 -6.73
CA TYR A 133 6.44 0.32 -6.20
C TYR A 133 4.92 0.50 -6.31
N TYR A 134 4.30 0.08 -7.42
CA TYR A 134 2.85 0.12 -7.52
C TYR A 134 2.19 -0.81 -6.50
N VAL A 135 2.71 -2.04 -6.33
CA VAL A 135 2.21 -2.98 -5.31
C VAL A 135 2.28 -2.34 -3.93
N ILE A 136 3.39 -1.71 -3.56
CA ILE A 136 3.53 -1.02 -2.27
C ILE A 136 2.50 0.11 -2.12
N ILE A 137 2.33 0.96 -3.14
CA ILE A 137 1.38 2.08 -3.09
C ILE A 137 -0.06 1.57 -2.95
N TYR A 138 -0.48 0.63 -3.80
CA TYR A 138 -1.84 0.11 -3.77
C TYR A 138 -2.14 -0.69 -2.50
N TYR A 139 -1.17 -1.45 -1.99
CA TYR A 139 -1.32 -2.14 -0.72
C TYR A 139 -1.58 -1.16 0.44
N ASN A 140 -0.80 -0.08 0.53
CA ASN A 140 -0.98 0.93 1.56
C ASN A 140 -2.34 1.66 1.43
N ASP A 141 -2.76 1.99 0.21
CA ASP A 141 -4.06 2.62 -0.03
C ASP A 141 -5.22 1.71 0.39
N ILE A 142 -5.15 0.41 0.11
CA ILE A 142 -6.18 -0.55 0.51
C ILE A 142 -6.24 -0.66 2.04
N GLN A 143 -5.09 -0.75 2.71
CA GLN A 143 -5.03 -0.80 4.17
C GLN A 143 -5.60 0.46 4.82
N GLU A 144 -5.35 1.63 4.24
CA GLU A 144 -5.93 2.88 4.72
C GLU A 144 -7.46 2.91 4.55
N LYS A 145 -7.96 2.47 3.39
CA LYS A 145 -9.40 2.36 3.13
C LYS A 145 -10.11 1.39 4.09
N ILE A 146 -9.52 0.21 4.34
CA ILE A 146 -10.06 -0.77 5.29
C ILE A 146 -10.18 -0.15 6.70
N LYS A 147 -9.17 0.61 7.14
CA LYS A 147 -9.20 1.29 8.44
C LYS A 147 -10.27 2.38 8.50
N GLN A 148 -10.41 3.17 7.43
CA GLN A 148 -11.44 4.20 7.33
C GLN A 148 -12.85 3.59 7.35
N GLU A 149 -13.06 2.50 6.62
CA GLU A 149 -14.33 1.78 6.61
C GLU A 149 -14.67 1.19 7.98
N ALA A 150 -13.70 0.56 8.65
CA ALA A 150 -13.88 0.05 10.01
C ALA A 150 -14.25 1.18 10.99
N HIS A 151 -13.59 2.34 10.89
CA HIS A 151 -13.90 3.49 11.74
C HIS A 151 -15.31 4.05 11.48
N LEU A 152 -15.70 4.17 10.20
CA LEU A 152 -17.03 4.64 9.82
C LEU A 152 -18.13 3.68 10.29
N ASN A 153 -17.90 2.37 10.20
CA ASN A 153 -18.83 1.36 10.71
C ASN A 153 -19.00 1.43 12.23
N THR A 154 -17.92 1.70 12.97
CA THR A 154 -18.03 1.94 14.42
C THR A 154 -18.86 3.18 14.72
N LEU A 155 -18.61 4.29 14.01
CA LEU A 155 -19.36 5.54 14.19
C LEU A 155 -20.86 5.35 13.87
N LEU A 156 -21.19 4.62 12.80
CA LEU A 156 -22.57 4.29 12.45
C LEU A 156 -23.26 3.51 13.57
N LYS A 157 -22.61 2.48 14.13
CA LYS A 157 -23.17 1.73 15.25
C LYS A 157 -23.38 2.57 16.51
N GLU A 158 -22.48 3.51 16.79
CA GLU A 158 -22.64 4.44 17.91
C GLU A 158 -23.83 5.37 17.69
N ILE A 159 -24.03 5.86 16.47
CA ILE A 159 -25.18 6.70 16.09
C ILE A 159 -26.48 5.90 16.20
N GLU A 160 -26.53 4.67 15.67
CA GLU A 160 -27.70 3.79 15.77
C GLU A 160 -28.04 3.50 17.23
N LEU A 161 -27.04 3.18 18.07
CA LEU A 161 -27.23 2.95 19.50
C LEU A 161 -27.73 4.20 20.21
N SER A 162 -27.18 5.38 19.88
CA SER A 162 -27.61 6.67 20.44
C SER A 162 -29.04 6.99 20.04
N ALA A 163 -29.41 6.76 18.77
CA ALA A 163 -30.77 6.93 18.28
C ALA A 163 -31.75 5.99 19.01
N LEU A 164 -31.39 4.71 19.17
CA LEU A 164 -32.20 3.74 19.92
C LEU A 164 -32.38 4.16 21.38
N LYS A 165 -31.31 4.65 22.03
CA LYS A 165 -31.39 5.18 23.40
C LYS A 165 -32.28 6.41 23.49
N ASN A 166 -32.22 7.32 22.53
CA ASN A 166 -33.03 8.55 22.53
C ASN A 166 -34.52 8.30 22.25
N GLN A 167 -34.87 7.20 21.57
CA GLN A 167 -36.27 6.82 21.38
C GLN A 167 -36.98 6.49 22.71
N ILE A 168 -36.23 6.01 23.71
CA ILE A 168 -36.74 5.78 25.05
C ILE A 168 -36.36 6.98 25.91
N ASN A 169 -37.32 7.82 26.31
CA ASN A 169 -37.04 8.91 27.25
C ASN A 169 -36.71 8.33 28.65
N PRO A 170 -35.43 8.30 29.09
CA PRO A 170 -35.07 7.61 30.33
C PRO A 170 -35.68 8.30 31.54
N HIS A 171 -35.80 9.63 31.49
CA HIS A 171 -36.41 10.42 32.54
C HIS A 171 -37.91 10.11 32.69
N PHE A 172 -38.62 9.94 31.58
CA PHE A 172 -40.01 9.47 31.62
C PHE A 172 -40.12 8.12 32.31
N LEU A 173 -39.27 7.15 31.92
CA LEU A 173 -39.26 5.82 32.55
C LEU A 173 -39.02 5.87 34.06
N PHE A 174 -37.99 6.59 34.51
CA PHE A 174 -37.72 6.72 35.95
C PHE A 174 -38.89 7.37 36.70
N ASN A 175 -39.51 8.40 36.12
CA ASN A 175 -40.67 9.05 36.73
C ASN A 175 -41.90 8.13 36.79
N SER A 176 -42.16 7.37 35.73
CA SER A 176 -43.23 6.37 35.71
C SER A 176 -43.00 5.29 36.76
N LEU A 177 -41.78 4.76 36.89
CA LEU A 177 -41.43 3.75 37.89
C LEU A 177 -41.57 4.28 39.33
N ASN A 178 -41.09 5.49 39.60
CA ASN A 178 -41.24 6.14 40.90
C ASN A 178 -42.72 6.36 41.27
N SER A 179 -43.54 6.75 40.28
CA SER A 179 -44.98 6.92 40.46
C SER A 179 -45.67 5.59 40.79
N ILE A 180 -45.33 4.51 40.06
CA ILE A 180 -45.81 3.15 40.34
C ILE A 180 -45.40 2.70 41.75
N SER A 181 -44.17 2.98 42.18
CA SER A 181 -43.67 2.62 43.52
C SER A 181 -44.40 3.33 44.65
N SER A 182 -44.85 4.57 44.45
CA SER A 182 -45.67 5.26 45.48
C SER A 182 -47.11 4.76 45.50
N LEU A 183 -47.66 4.40 44.32
CA LEU A 183 -49.00 3.85 44.18
C LEU A 183 -49.12 2.43 44.73
N THR A 184 -48.06 1.62 44.75
CA THR A 184 -48.14 0.25 45.29
C THR A 184 -48.50 0.20 46.77
N MET A 185 -48.11 1.22 47.57
CA MET A 185 -48.51 1.33 48.97
C MET A 185 -49.85 2.06 49.16
N SER A 186 -50.13 3.07 48.33
CA SER A 186 -51.28 3.98 48.53
C SER A 186 -52.54 3.59 47.75
N SER A 187 -52.40 2.99 46.57
CA SER A 187 -53.51 2.55 45.70
C SER A 187 -53.05 1.43 44.75
N PRO A 188 -53.06 0.16 45.21
CA PRO A 188 -52.54 -0.98 44.43
C PRO A 188 -53.20 -1.16 43.06
N GLN A 189 -54.51 -0.90 42.94
CA GLN A 189 -55.23 -0.98 41.66
C GLN A 189 -54.71 0.04 40.63
N LYS A 190 -54.45 1.29 41.03
CA LYS A 190 -53.89 2.31 40.14
C LYS A 190 -52.45 2.00 39.74
N ALA A 191 -51.67 1.40 40.64
CA ALA A 191 -50.33 0.93 40.30
C ALA A 191 -50.38 -0.13 39.18
N GLN A 192 -51.34 -1.07 39.25
CA GLN A 192 -51.53 -2.10 38.24
C GLN A 192 -51.92 -1.51 36.87
N GLU A 193 -52.84 -0.54 36.84
CA GLU A 193 -53.22 0.17 35.60
C GLU A 193 -52.02 0.91 34.99
N MET A 194 -51.22 1.61 35.80
CA MET A 194 -50.05 2.35 35.33
C MET A 194 -48.94 1.43 34.80
N ILE A 195 -48.79 0.22 35.37
CA ILE A 195 -47.88 -0.81 34.84
C ILE A 195 -48.31 -1.25 33.43
N ILE A 196 -49.61 -1.47 33.21
CA ILE A 196 -50.14 -1.87 31.89
C ILE A 196 -49.90 -0.75 30.86
N GLN A 197 -50.22 0.51 31.22
CA GLN A 197 -50.00 1.66 30.35
C GLN A 197 -48.51 1.88 30.02
N LEU A 198 -47.62 1.71 30.99
CA LEU A 198 -46.17 1.79 30.77
C LEU A 198 -45.68 0.67 29.84
N SER A 199 -46.18 -0.55 30.02
CA SER A 199 -45.90 -1.69 29.13
C SER A 199 -46.38 -1.43 27.70
N ASP A 200 -47.58 -0.91 27.52
CA ASP A 200 -48.13 -0.58 26.19
C ASP A 200 -47.35 0.56 25.52
N TYR A 201 -46.97 1.59 26.27
CA TYR A 201 -46.11 2.68 25.78
C TYR A 201 -44.75 2.16 25.32
N LEU A 202 -44.07 1.35 26.14
CA LEU A 202 -42.77 0.76 25.79
C LEU A 202 -42.89 -0.15 24.56
N ARG A 203 -43.94 -0.97 24.51
CA ARG A 203 -44.22 -1.81 23.34
C ARG A 203 -44.40 -0.95 22.10
N TYR A 204 -45.20 0.12 22.14
CA TYR A 204 -45.42 1.00 21.00
C TYR A 204 -44.15 1.75 20.56
N SER A 205 -43.39 2.28 21.53
CA SER A 205 -42.14 3.00 21.29
C SER A 205 -41.08 2.13 20.60
N LEU A 206 -41.01 0.85 20.94
CA LEU A 206 -40.09 -0.12 20.33
C LEU A 206 -40.62 -0.72 19.01
N SER A 207 -41.93 -0.97 18.89
CA SER A 207 -42.53 -1.66 17.72
C SER A 207 -42.62 -0.81 16.46
N ASN A 208 -42.65 0.52 16.58
CA ASN A 208 -42.73 1.41 15.42
C ASN A 208 -41.43 1.44 14.58
N ASN A 209 -40.33 0.84 15.06
CA ASN A 209 -39.03 0.88 14.40
C ASN A 209 -38.86 -0.22 13.32
N ASP A 210 -39.53 -1.38 13.46
CA ASP A 210 -39.46 -2.46 12.46
C ASP A 210 -40.05 -2.05 11.09
N ARG A 211 -40.95 -1.06 11.07
CA ARG A 211 -41.59 -0.58 9.83
C ARG A 211 -40.80 0.51 9.10
N GLN A 212 -39.89 1.21 9.77
CA GLN A 212 -39.12 2.30 9.14
C GLN A 212 -37.81 1.81 8.50
N ILE A 213 -37.22 0.71 8.98
CA ILE A 213 -35.97 0.16 8.45
C ILE A 213 -36.19 -0.65 7.15
N ALA A 214 -37.39 -1.20 6.91
CA ALA A 214 -37.70 -1.98 5.70
C ALA A 214 -38.06 -1.12 4.46
N THR A 215 -38.05 0.21 4.57
CA THR A 215 -38.42 1.13 3.48
C THR A 215 -37.30 2.13 3.18
N LEU A 216 -36.07 1.66 2.99
CA LEU A 216 -34.98 2.42 2.36
C LEU A 216 -34.07 1.46 1.56
#